data_AF-A0A317EH49-F1
#
_entry.id   AF-A0A317EH49-F1
#
_cell.length_a   1.000
_cell.length_b   1.000
_cell.length_c   1.000
_cell.angle_alpha   90.00
_cell.angle_beta   90.00
_cell.angle_gamma   90.00
#
_symmetry.space_group_name_H-M   'P 1'
#
loop_
_entity.id
_entity.type
_entity.pdbx_description
1 polymer ?
#
loop_
_entity_poly.entity_id
_entity_poly.type
_entity_poly.pdbx_seq_one_letter_code
_entity_poly.pdbx_strand_id
1 'polypeptide(L)'
;MNNYNIQNKNKQTLFFAGIQFQKKFNRAGLVLPRTVKTVLNILAVYIVILIFAAFSKKWIGAVGDSYMLPKLSDYHIYQGSMSILNPSSRFIPYQISSPLFSNYAEKQRLIFVPSGKKLSALNNGLPVFPDGTILVKTFYYASDEHQNKQIVETRLLHKINGVWRAGTYLWNKEQNEATLQSGGASTKIARMNKNGALLKFNYKLPSPSECGKCHGSEEGALPLGFKISNLNINIQNGELNQLTYLNRLNILNDLDQTKFSVFPNWRDSATPINLKARAYLDLNCAHCHSPNGYCAGAGLDFRFTTPDHLTGIKGKENRIIRMVENGDMPYIGAATVHQEGLDILKKYLSNIK
;
A
#
# COMPACT_ATOMS: atom_id res chain seq x y z
N MET A 1 -6.94 -1.28 -30.74
CA MET A 1 -6.06 -0.18 -31.19
C MET A 1 -6.02 0.88 -30.10
N ASN A 2 -4.81 1.25 -29.67
CA ASN A 2 -4.49 1.76 -28.34
C ASN A 2 -4.92 3.22 -28.06
N ASN A 3 -5.58 3.43 -26.91
CA ASN A 3 -5.86 4.73 -26.27
C ASN A 3 -4.59 5.51 -25.85
N TYR A 4 -3.40 4.92 -25.96
CA TYR A 4 -2.11 5.54 -25.62
C TYR A 4 -1.71 6.68 -26.58
N ASN A 5 -2.16 6.65 -27.85
CA ASN A 5 -1.77 7.65 -28.85
C ASN A 5 -2.63 8.92 -28.87
N ILE A 6 -3.78 8.93 -28.20
CA ILE A 6 -4.70 10.08 -28.20
C ILE A 6 -4.30 11.09 -27.10
N GLN A 7 -3.77 10.62 -25.96
CA GLN A 7 -3.39 11.52 -24.85
C GLN A 7 -2.08 12.29 -25.09
N ASN A 8 -1.09 11.71 -25.77
CA ASN A 8 0.16 12.42 -26.10
C ASN A 8 -0.03 13.44 -27.23
N LYS A 9 -0.95 13.20 -28.17
CA LYS A 9 -1.36 14.23 -29.13
C LYS A 9 -1.95 15.44 -28.40
N ASN A 10 -2.91 15.25 -27.51
CA ASN A 10 -3.64 16.36 -26.87
C ASN A 10 -2.77 17.27 -25.97
N LYS A 11 -1.71 16.75 -25.33
CA LYS A 11 -0.77 17.57 -24.53
C LYS A 11 0.13 18.46 -25.40
N GLN A 12 0.60 17.95 -26.55
CA GLN A 12 1.33 18.78 -27.50
C GLN A 12 0.40 19.75 -28.25
N THR A 13 -0.84 19.35 -28.58
CA THR A 13 -1.78 20.22 -29.30
C THR A 13 -2.17 21.47 -28.50
N LEU A 14 -2.33 21.41 -27.18
CA LEU A 14 -2.72 22.57 -26.36
C LEU A 14 -1.57 23.58 -26.16
N PHE A 15 -0.33 23.11 -26.01
CA PHE A 15 0.84 24.00 -25.90
C PHE A 15 1.19 24.64 -27.25
N PHE A 16 1.07 23.88 -28.35
CA PHE A 16 1.24 24.43 -29.70
C PHE A 16 0.07 25.31 -30.16
N ALA A 17 -1.17 25.08 -29.71
CA ALA A 17 -2.31 25.94 -30.02
C ALA A 17 -2.17 27.33 -29.39
N GLY A 18 -1.69 27.43 -28.14
CA GLY A 18 -1.43 28.72 -27.49
C GLY A 18 -0.33 29.53 -28.20
N ILE A 19 0.76 28.86 -28.60
CA ILE A 19 1.89 29.49 -29.31
C ILE A 19 1.52 29.85 -30.76
N GLN A 20 0.71 29.04 -31.45
CA GLN A 20 0.23 29.35 -32.79
C GLN A 20 -0.82 30.47 -32.81
N PHE A 21 -1.69 30.58 -31.80
CA PHE A 21 -2.66 31.67 -31.68
C PHE A 21 -1.97 33.03 -31.52
N GLN A 22 -0.90 33.08 -30.72
CA GLN A 22 -0.07 34.29 -30.54
C GLN A 22 0.72 34.66 -31.82
N LYS A 23 1.23 33.65 -32.55
CA LYS A 23 1.92 33.88 -33.85
C LYS A 23 0.97 34.33 -34.96
N LYS A 24 -0.30 33.90 -34.97
CA LYS A 24 -1.31 34.33 -35.94
C LYS A 24 -1.79 35.77 -35.70
N PHE A 25 -1.90 36.19 -34.43
CA PHE A 25 -2.21 37.57 -34.06
C PHE A 25 -1.08 38.55 -34.41
N ASN A 26 0.18 38.18 -34.17
CA ASN A 26 1.33 39.04 -34.51
C ASN A 26 1.55 39.21 -36.03
N ARG A 27 1.03 38.30 -36.87
CA ARG A 27 1.06 38.42 -38.34
C ARG A 27 -0.02 39.34 -38.91
N ALA A 28 -1.03 39.74 -38.11
CA ALA A 28 -2.15 40.57 -38.55
C ALA A 28 -2.01 42.08 -38.22
N GLY A 29 -0.84 42.53 -37.74
CA GLY A 29 -0.55 43.95 -37.52
C GLY A 29 -1.35 44.65 -36.40
N LEU A 30 -2.25 43.95 -35.71
CA LEU A 30 -3.05 44.52 -34.63
C LEU A 30 -2.29 44.50 -33.29
N VAL A 31 -1.76 45.67 -32.92
CA VAL A 31 -1.19 45.91 -31.59
C VAL A 31 -2.33 46.08 -30.60
N LEU A 32 -2.66 45.00 -29.87
CA LEU A 32 -3.61 45.10 -28.76
C LEU A 32 -3.10 46.09 -27.70
N PRO A 33 -3.95 46.98 -27.17
CA PRO A 33 -3.60 47.88 -26.08
C PRO A 33 -3.00 47.10 -24.90
N ARG A 34 -2.02 47.70 -24.22
CA ARG A 34 -1.30 47.07 -23.09
C ARG A 34 -2.28 46.53 -22.03
N THR A 35 -3.39 47.23 -21.81
CA THR A 35 -4.47 46.84 -20.90
C THR A 35 -5.14 45.52 -21.30
N VAL A 36 -5.41 45.32 -22.59
CA VAL A 36 -6.04 44.09 -23.10
C VAL A 36 -5.09 42.89 -23.00
N LYS A 37 -3.79 43.09 -23.25
CA LYS A 37 -2.77 42.05 -23.04
C LYS A 37 -2.65 41.64 -21.57
N THR A 38 -2.69 42.60 -20.64
CA THR A 38 -2.65 42.31 -19.20
C THR A 38 -3.87 41.52 -18.76
N VAL A 39 -5.07 41.90 -19.21
CA VAL A 39 -6.32 41.18 -18.89
C VAL A 39 -6.31 39.74 -19.43
N LEU A 40 -5.84 39.53 -20.67
CA LEU A 40 -5.73 38.18 -21.25
C LEU A 40 -4.71 37.30 -20.51
N ASN A 41 -3.57 37.86 -20.08
CA ASN A 41 -2.60 37.13 -19.28
C ASN A 41 -3.13 36.77 -17.89
N ILE A 42 -3.86 37.68 -17.24
CA ILE A 42 -4.51 37.41 -15.95
C ILE A 42 -5.56 36.31 -16.10
N LEU A 43 -6.40 36.35 -17.14
CA LEU A 43 -7.38 35.31 -17.44
C LEU A 43 -6.71 33.95 -17.72
N ALA A 44 -5.62 33.93 -18.49
CA ALA A 44 -4.88 32.69 -18.75
C ALA A 44 -4.29 32.09 -17.47
N VAL A 45 -3.71 32.92 -16.59
CA VAL A 45 -3.22 32.49 -15.28
C VAL A 45 -4.37 31.98 -14.41
N TYR A 46 -5.52 32.65 -14.41
CA TYR A 46 -6.71 32.22 -13.67
C TYR A 46 -7.26 30.88 -14.18
N ILE A 47 -7.28 30.66 -15.49
CA ILE A 47 -7.67 29.39 -16.11
C ILE A 47 -6.67 28.29 -15.74
N VAL A 48 -5.37 28.56 -15.75
CA VAL A 48 -4.35 27.60 -15.31
C VAL A 48 -4.52 27.27 -13.82
N ILE A 49 -4.80 28.25 -12.97
CA ILE A 49 -5.08 28.05 -11.53
C ILE A 49 -6.37 27.24 -11.34
N LEU A 50 -7.43 27.51 -12.09
CA LEU A 50 -8.70 26.77 -12.03
C LEU A 50 -8.55 25.34 -12.53
N ILE A 51 -7.78 25.11 -13.59
CA ILE A 51 -7.43 23.77 -14.06
C ILE A 51 -6.57 23.07 -13.00
N PHE A 52 -5.58 23.73 -12.42
CA PHE A 52 -4.76 23.15 -11.35
C PHE A 52 -5.59 22.83 -10.10
N ALA A 53 -6.57 23.66 -9.75
CA ALA A 53 -7.52 23.44 -8.65
C ALA A 53 -8.51 22.30 -8.95
N ALA A 54 -8.94 22.16 -10.20
CA ALA A 54 -9.81 21.05 -10.64
C ALA A 54 -9.03 19.72 -10.69
N PHE A 55 -7.75 19.75 -11.10
CA PHE A 55 -6.86 18.59 -11.08
C PHE A 55 -6.41 18.25 -9.65
N SER A 56 -6.20 19.23 -8.77
CA SER A 56 -5.85 18.99 -7.36
C SER A 56 -7.03 18.39 -6.57
N LYS A 57 -8.28 18.75 -6.90
CA LYS A 57 -9.48 18.08 -6.37
C LYS A 57 -9.55 16.59 -6.73
N LYS A 58 -8.95 16.18 -7.85
CA LYS A 58 -8.84 14.76 -8.24
C LYS A 58 -7.65 14.07 -7.55
N TRP A 59 -6.66 14.83 -7.10
CA TRP A 59 -5.43 14.36 -6.44
C TRP A 59 -5.58 14.24 -4.91
N ILE A 60 -6.44 15.06 -4.31
CA ILE A 60 -6.90 14.86 -2.94
C ILE A 60 -8.05 13.86 -3.02
N GLY A 61 -7.73 12.57 -3.11
CA GLY A 61 -8.72 11.53 -2.83
C GLY A 61 -9.33 11.83 -1.47
N ALA A 62 -10.58 12.31 -1.45
CA ALA A 62 -11.27 12.82 -0.27
C ALA A 62 -10.83 12.13 1.03
N VAL A 63 -9.92 12.79 1.75
CA VAL A 63 -9.66 12.54 3.16
C VAL A 63 -10.74 13.34 3.85
N GLY A 64 -11.89 12.71 4.03
CA GLY A 64 -13.02 13.24 4.77
C GLY A 64 -13.56 12.10 5.60
N ASP A 65 -13.67 12.33 6.90
CA ASP A 65 -14.15 11.39 7.92
C ASP A 65 -15.58 10.85 7.67
N SER A 66 -16.23 11.22 6.56
CA SER A 66 -17.63 10.89 6.27
C SER A 66 -17.86 9.51 5.66
N TYR A 67 -16.82 8.76 5.27
CA TYR A 67 -16.98 7.44 4.62
C TYR A 67 -16.60 6.25 5.51
N MET A 68 -15.86 6.50 6.59
CA MET A 68 -15.42 5.49 7.54
C MET A 68 -16.22 5.65 8.83
N LEU A 69 -16.62 4.54 9.45
CA LEU A 69 -17.38 4.60 10.70
C LEU A 69 -16.45 5.03 11.85
N PRO A 70 -16.89 5.85 12.81
CA PRO A 70 -16.02 6.32 13.89
C PRO A 70 -15.51 5.21 14.81
N LYS A 71 -16.30 4.16 15.04
CA LYS A 71 -15.95 3.01 15.89
C LYS A 71 -15.71 1.77 15.06
N LEU A 72 -14.76 0.94 15.48
CA LEU A 72 -14.46 -0.32 14.82
C LEU A 72 -15.58 -1.35 15.06
N SER A 73 -16.20 -1.32 16.24
CA SER A 73 -17.31 -2.21 16.60
C SER A 73 -18.51 -2.09 15.66
N ASP A 74 -18.77 -0.91 15.08
CA ASP A 74 -19.87 -0.66 14.14
C ASP A 74 -19.73 -1.46 12.82
N TYR A 75 -18.53 -1.92 12.48
CA TYR A 75 -18.32 -2.81 11.33
C TYR A 75 -18.70 -4.27 11.61
N HIS A 76 -18.86 -4.64 12.88
CA HIS A 76 -19.07 -6.02 13.33
C HIS A 76 -18.04 -7.00 12.72
N ILE A 77 -16.77 -6.60 12.75
CA ILE A 77 -15.63 -7.41 12.26
C ILE A 77 -15.42 -8.62 13.17
N TYR A 78 -15.60 -8.43 14.47
CA TYR A 78 -15.37 -9.44 15.51
C TYR A 78 -16.67 -9.84 16.18
N GLN A 79 -16.74 -11.10 16.61
CA GLN A 79 -17.84 -11.67 17.39
C GLN A 79 -17.38 -11.98 18.82
N GLY A 80 -18.28 -11.80 19.79
CA GLY A 80 -17.94 -11.89 21.21
C GLY A 80 -17.02 -10.77 21.66
N SER A 81 -16.11 -11.05 22.61
CA SER A 81 -15.14 -10.07 23.08
C SER A 81 -14.14 -9.72 21.97
N MET A 82 -14.08 -8.44 21.60
CA MET A 82 -13.21 -7.93 20.54
C MET A 82 -11.72 -8.19 20.81
N SER A 83 -11.29 -8.24 22.07
CA SER A 83 -9.92 -8.57 22.48
C SER A 83 -9.44 -9.95 22.02
N ILE A 84 -10.37 -10.89 21.80
CA ILE A 84 -10.05 -12.24 21.32
C ILE A 84 -9.68 -12.24 19.85
N LEU A 85 -10.14 -11.22 19.10
CA LEU A 85 -10.03 -11.12 17.64
C LEU A 85 -10.69 -12.28 16.90
N ASN A 86 -11.80 -12.82 17.40
CA ASN A 86 -12.56 -13.86 16.71
C ASN A 86 -13.39 -13.23 15.58
N PRO A 87 -13.09 -13.48 14.29
CA PRO A 87 -13.81 -12.84 13.19
C PRO A 87 -15.29 -13.22 13.18
N SER A 88 -16.17 -12.31 12.79
CA SER A 88 -17.55 -12.66 12.46
C SER A 88 -17.60 -13.48 11.17
N SER A 89 -18.69 -14.22 10.97
CA SER A 89 -18.87 -15.10 9.79
C SER A 89 -18.76 -14.38 8.43
N ARG A 90 -18.89 -13.05 8.41
CA ARG A 90 -18.77 -12.23 7.20
C ARG A 90 -17.33 -11.90 6.81
N PHE A 91 -16.40 -11.98 7.76
CA PHE A 91 -15.00 -11.62 7.56
C PHE A 91 -14.13 -12.87 7.51
N ILE A 92 -13.60 -13.16 6.33
CA ILE A 92 -12.84 -14.38 6.07
C ILE A 92 -11.36 -14.13 6.36
N PRO A 93 -10.72 -14.94 7.23
CA PRO A 93 -9.29 -14.83 7.47
C PRO A 93 -8.49 -15.28 6.24
N TYR A 94 -7.37 -14.59 6.00
CA TYR A 94 -6.39 -15.01 5.01
C TYR A 94 -4.96 -14.79 5.50
N GLN A 95 -4.05 -15.56 4.95
CA GLN A 95 -2.63 -15.53 5.20
C GLN A 95 -1.89 -15.09 3.93
N ILE A 96 -0.64 -14.66 4.07
CA ILE A 96 0.21 -14.31 2.93
C ILE A 96 1.56 -14.98 3.10
N SER A 97 2.17 -15.43 2.00
CA SER A 97 3.47 -16.10 1.99
C SER A 97 4.54 -15.26 2.67
N SER A 98 4.71 -14.03 2.18
CA SER A 98 5.64 -13.07 2.75
C SER A 98 4.90 -11.86 3.32
N PRO A 99 5.12 -11.51 4.60
CA PRO A 99 4.55 -10.32 5.22
C PRO A 99 5.52 -9.12 5.20
N LEU A 100 4.98 -7.92 5.12
CA LEU A 100 5.72 -6.69 5.41
C LEU A 100 6.09 -6.60 6.90
N PHE A 101 7.25 -6.01 7.20
CA PHE A 101 7.73 -5.73 8.55
C PHE A 101 6.94 -4.59 9.19
N SER A 102 6.59 -4.72 10.48
CA SER A 102 5.85 -3.69 11.22
C SER A 102 6.19 -3.75 12.71
N ASN A 103 7.45 -3.49 13.06
CA ASN A 103 7.92 -3.47 14.45
C ASN A 103 7.68 -4.79 15.19
N TYR A 104 7.84 -5.91 14.48
CA TYR A 104 7.57 -7.25 15.00
C TYR A 104 6.12 -7.51 15.46
N ALA A 105 5.17 -6.62 15.14
CA ALA A 105 3.76 -6.88 15.40
C ALA A 105 3.26 -8.08 14.57
N GLU A 106 2.52 -8.96 15.25
CA GLU A 106 1.67 -9.95 14.62
C GLU A 106 0.52 -9.26 13.90
N LYS A 107 -0.06 -9.97 12.92
CA LYS A 107 -1.07 -9.40 12.03
C LYS A 107 -2.14 -10.43 11.73
N GLN A 108 -3.35 -10.17 12.20
CA GLN A 108 -4.54 -10.83 11.65
C GLN A 108 -4.97 -10.08 10.40
N ARG A 109 -5.30 -10.82 9.34
CA ARG A 109 -5.81 -10.24 8.09
C ARG A 109 -7.13 -10.87 7.75
N LEU A 110 -8.12 -10.04 7.50
CA LEU A 110 -9.47 -10.46 7.14
C LEU A 110 -9.90 -9.78 5.86
N ILE A 111 -10.78 -10.43 5.11
CA ILE A 111 -11.45 -9.86 3.95
C ILE A 111 -12.96 -10.01 4.10
N PHE A 112 -13.68 -8.93 3.83
CA PHE A 112 -15.12 -8.93 3.60
C PHE A 112 -15.38 -8.63 2.13
N VAL A 113 -16.23 -9.43 1.51
CA VAL A 113 -16.73 -9.22 0.14
C VAL A 113 -18.25 -9.15 0.20
N PRO A 114 -18.89 -8.14 -0.41
CA PRO A 114 -20.34 -8.05 -0.44
C PRO A 114 -20.98 -9.31 -1.03
N SER A 115 -22.12 -9.70 -0.46
CA SER A 115 -22.87 -10.88 -0.92
C SER A 115 -23.16 -10.83 -2.43
N GLY A 116 -23.03 -11.97 -3.10
CA GLY A 116 -23.22 -12.10 -4.55
C GLY A 116 -22.07 -11.56 -5.40
N LYS A 117 -21.04 -10.95 -4.81
CA LYS A 117 -19.85 -10.47 -5.52
C LYS A 117 -18.64 -11.36 -5.23
N LYS A 118 -17.66 -11.36 -6.14
CA LYS A 118 -16.42 -12.13 -6.04
C LYS A 118 -15.24 -11.28 -6.50
N LEU A 119 -14.06 -11.56 -5.93
CA LEU A 119 -12.80 -11.08 -6.50
C LEU A 119 -12.53 -11.83 -7.81
N SER A 120 -11.77 -11.21 -8.70
CA SER A 120 -11.17 -11.90 -9.85
C SER A 120 -9.66 -11.66 -9.87
N ALA A 121 -8.94 -12.52 -10.56
CA ALA A 121 -7.52 -12.35 -10.86
C ALA A 121 -7.37 -11.93 -12.32
N LEU A 122 -6.67 -10.84 -12.58
CA LEU A 122 -6.17 -10.56 -13.94
C LEU A 122 -5.07 -11.56 -14.30
N ASN A 123 -4.79 -11.71 -15.59
CA ASN A 123 -3.76 -12.65 -16.09
C ASN A 123 -2.37 -12.44 -15.47
N ASN A 124 -2.06 -11.23 -15.00
CA ASN A 124 -0.82 -10.90 -14.32
C ASN A 124 -0.85 -11.16 -12.79
N GLY A 125 -1.91 -11.78 -12.28
CA GLY A 125 -2.09 -12.09 -10.85
C GLY A 125 -2.48 -10.87 -9.99
N LEU A 126 -2.86 -9.75 -10.60
CA LEU A 126 -3.42 -8.62 -9.86
C LEU A 126 -4.89 -8.90 -9.50
N PRO A 127 -5.26 -8.80 -8.22
CA PRO A 127 -6.64 -8.98 -7.80
C PRO A 127 -7.48 -7.75 -8.17
N VAL A 128 -8.68 -8.02 -8.69
CA VAL A 128 -9.74 -7.04 -8.89
C VAL A 128 -10.79 -7.26 -7.83
N PHE A 129 -10.93 -6.26 -6.97
CA PHE A 129 -11.89 -6.30 -5.87
C PHE A 129 -13.22 -5.66 -6.30
N PRO A 130 -14.37 -6.25 -5.95
CA PRO A 130 -15.65 -5.59 -6.15
C PRO A 130 -15.81 -4.36 -5.23
N ASP A 131 -16.66 -3.43 -5.63
CA ASP A 131 -17.04 -2.30 -4.77
C ASP A 131 -17.77 -2.79 -3.52
N GLY A 132 -17.44 -2.21 -2.36
CA GLY A 132 -17.86 -2.62 -1.01
C GLY A 132 -16.91 -3.59 -0.31
N THR A 133 -15.81 -4.04 -0.95
CA THR A 133 -14.82 -4.89 -0.27
C THR A 133 -14.12 -4.14 0.86
N ILE A 134 -13.93 -4.83 2.00
CA ILE A 134 -13.14 -4.34 3.12
C ILE A 134 -11.96 -5.30 3.36
N LEU A 135 -10.76 -4.76 3.40
CA LEU A 135 -9.57 -5.47 3.87
C LEU A 135 -9.20 -4.95 5.25
N VAL A 136 -9.10 -5.88 6.20
CA VAL A 136 -8.78 -5.60 7.60
C VAL A 136 -7.38 -6.08 7.90
N LYS A 137 -6.58 -5.27 8.59
CA LYS A 137 -5.30 -5.67 9.18
C LYS A 137 -5.27 -5.22 10.63
N THR A 138 -5.25 -6.17 11.57
CA THR A 138 -5.16 -5.87 13.01
C THR A 138 -3.78 -6.25 13.52
N PHE A 139 -3.10 -5.27 14.12
CA PHE A 139 -1.73 -5.36 14.60
C PHE A 139 -1.73 -5.52 16.11
N TYR A 140 -1.09 -6.58 16.60
CA TYR A 140 -1.07 -6.89 18.03
C TYR A 140 0.25 -7.55 18.42
N TYR A 141 0.51 -7.58 19.73
CA TYR A 141 1.58 -8.37 20.35
C TYR A 141 0.93 -9.36 21.31
N ALA A 142 1.12 -10.65 21.09
CA ALA A 142 0.75 -11.64 22.09
C ALA A 142 1.85 -11.73 23.16
N SER A 143 1.47 -11.80 24.43
CA SER A 143 2.33 -12.44 25.43
C SER A 143 2.33 -13.96 25.22
N ASP A 144 3.23 -14.67 25.91
CA ASP A 144 3.22 -16.12 25.93
C ASP A 144 1.78 -16.65 26.21
N GLU A 145 1.43 -17.73 25.51
CA GLU A 145 0.13 -18.45 25.56
C GLU A 145 -1.11 -17.78 24.94
N HIS A 146 -0.98 -16.79 24.06
CA HIS A 146 -2.10 -16.21 23.27
C HIS A 146 -3.27 -15.59 24.05
N GLN A 147 -3.25 -15.59 25.39
CA GLN A 147 -4.37 -15.15 26.22
C GLN A 147 -4.36 -13.63 26.48
N ASN A 148 -3.18 -12.99 26.53
CA ASN A 148 -3.07 -11.54 26.69
C ASN A 148 -2.45 -10.90 25.44
N LYS A 149 -3.32 -10.50 24.50
CA LYS A 149 -2.92 -9.72 23.33
C LYS A 149 -2.97 -8.23 23.66
N GLN A 150 -1.87 -7.52 23.43
CA GLN A 150 -1.88 -6.06 23.32
C GLN A 150 -2.17 -5.69 21.87
N ILE A 151 -3.44 -5.42 21.56
CA ILE A 151 -3.88 -4.93 20.27
C ILE A 151 -3.61 -3.43 20.20
N VAL A 152 -2.97 -3.03 19.11
CA VAL A 152 -2.48 -1.66 18.92
C VAL A 152 -3.40 -0.89 17.99
N GLU A 153 -3.57 -1.41 16.78
CA GLU A 153 -4.34 -0.75 15.74
C GLU A 153 -5.02 -1.75 14.81
N THR A 154 -6.12 -1.30 14.21
CA THR A 154 -6.74 -1.96 13.06
C THR A 154 -6.77 -1.00 11.88
N ARG A 155 -6.20 -1.41 10.76
CA ARG A 155 -6.26 -0.66 9.49
C ARG A 155 -7.29 -1.28 8.57
N LEU A 156 -8.15 -0.43 8.04
CA LEU A 156 -9.15 -0.78 7.03
C LEU A 156 -8.78 -0.15 5.69
N LEU A 157 -8.88 -0.95 4.63
CA LEU A 157 -9.06 -0.45 3.28
C LEU A 157 -10.48 -0.81 2.85
N HIS A 158 -11.33 0.18 2.60
CA HIS A 158 -12.71 0.00 2.16
C HIS A 158 -12.86 0.55 0.74
N LYS A 159 -13.27 -0.30 -0.21
CA LYS A 159 -13.53 0.11 -1.58
C LYS A 159 -14.94 0.69 -1.68
N ILE A 160 -15.06 2.00 -1.88
CA ILE A 160 -16.32 2.74 -1.93
C ILE A 160 -16.36 3.54 -3.24
N ASN A 161 -17.41 3.33 -4.04
CA ASN A 161 -17.58 4.01 -5.33
C ASN A 161 -16.35 3.86 -6.25
N GLY A 162 -15.75 2.68 -6.25
CA GLY A 162 -14.55 2.35 -7.03
C GLY A 162 -13.23 2.83 -6.43
N VAL A 163 -13.26 3.60 -5.34
CA VAL A 163 -12.08 4.21 -4.71
C VAL A 163 -11.78 3.55 -3.37
N TRP A 164 -10.52 3.21 -3.13
CA TRP A 164 -10.08 2.72 -1.83
C TRP A 164 -9.95 3.88 -0.82
N ARG A 165 -10.64 3.73 0.31
CA ARG A 165 -10.56 4.60 1.47
C ARG A 165 -9.80 3.88 2.57
N ALA A 166 -8.79 4.55 3.13
CA ALA A 166 -8.00 4.03 4.23
C ALA A 166 -8.47 4.62 5.55
N GLY A 167 -8.62 3.79 6.59
CA GLY A 167 -8.88 4.22 7.96
C GLY A 167 -7.98 3.46 8.92
N THR A 168 -7.44 4.17 9.91
CA THR A 168 -6.63 3.60 10.98
C THR A 168 -7.38 3.78 12.30
N TYR A 169 -7.63 2.68 13.00
CA TYR A 169 -8.35 2.64 14.27
C TYR A 169 -7.37 2.33 15.39
N LEU A 170 -7.28 3.21 16.39
CA LEU A 170 -6.44 3.01 17.57
C LEU A 170 -7.26 2.33 18.65
N TRP A 171 -6.76 1.20 19.18
CA TRP A 171 -7.42 0.46 20.25
C TRP A 171 -7.25 1.17 21.60
N ASN A 172 -8.30 1.12 22.43
CA ASN A 172 -8.24 1.63 23.80
C ASN A 172 -7.48 0.68 24.74
N LYS A 173 -7.19 1.16 25.96
CA LYS A 173 -6.44 0.40 26.96
C LYS A 173 -7.22 -0.82 27.45
N GLU A 174 -8.54 -0.72 27.44
CA GLU A 174 -9.50 -1.74 27.87
C GLU A 174 -9.64 -2.87 26.83
N GLN A 175 -9.05 -2.73 25.64
CA GLN A 175 -9.04 -3.72 24.57
C GLN A 175 -10.44 -4.15 24.09
N ASN A 176 -11.41 -3.24 24.18
CA ASN A 176 -12.81 -3.51 23.84
C ASN A 176 -13.36 -2.60 22.74
N GLU A 177 -12.62 -1.58 22.32
CA GLU A 177 -13.01 -0.69 21.22
C GLU A 177 -11.77 -0.11 20.53
N ALA A 178 -11.93 0.26 19.26
CA ALA A 178 -10.96 1.07 18.54
C ALA A 178 -11.65 2.23 17.81
N THR A 179 -11.02 3.40 17.83
CA THR A 179 -11.60 4.64 17.26
C THR A 179 -10.79 5.13 16.07
N LEU A 180 -11.50 5.58 15.03
CA LEU A 180 -10.91 6.15 13.83
C LEU A 180 -10.03 7.36 14.20
N GLN A 181 -8.80 7.35 13.70
CA GLN A 181 -7.85 8.44 13.89
C GLN A 181 -7.91 9.40 12.69
N SER A 182 -8.16 10.68 12.96
CA SER A 182 -8.13 11.76 11.97
C SER A 182 -6.71 12.23 11.63
N GLY A 183 -5.72 11.87 12.46
CA GLY A 183 -4.32 12.25 12.32
C GLY A 183 -3.36 11.12 12.66
N GLY A 184 -2.06 11.44 12.68
CA GLY A 184 -1.05 10.52 13.20
C GLY A 184 -1.20 10.36 14.71
N ALA A 185 -0.95 9.16 15.21
CA ALA A 185 -1.00 8.86 16.64
C ALA A 185 0.25 8.11 17.08
N SER A 186 0.50 8.05 18.38
CA SER A 186 1.57 7.22 18.91
C SER A 186 1.17 6.56 20.22
N THR A 187 1.57 5.31 20.40
CA THR A 187 1.36 4.58 21.65
C THR A 187 2.63 3.87 22.08
N LYS A 188 2.82 3.72 23.39
CA LYS A 188 4.00 3.05 23.95
C LYS A 188 3.79 1.55 23.94
N ILE A 189 4.75 0.82 23.37
CA ILE A 189 4.78 -0.63 23.36
C ILE A 189 5.94 -1.11 24.22
N ALA A 190 5.67 -2.11 25.04
CA ALA A 190 6.67 -2.86 25.79
C ALA A 190 6.47 -4.35 25.49
N ARG A 191 7.50 -5.03 24.98
CA ARG A 191 7.43 -6.46 24.66
C ARG A 191 8.74 -7.16 24.89
N MET A 192 8.71 -8.45 25.17
CA MET A 192 9.91 -9.29 25.16
C MET A 192 10.29 -9.64 23.72
N ASN A 193 11.58 -9.58 23.40
CA ASN A 193 12.11 -10.13 22.16
C ASN A 193 12.35 -11.65 22.30
N LYS A 194 12.75 -12.30 21.20
CA LYS A 194 13.03 -13.74 21.18
C LYS A 194 14.15 -14.19 22.13
N ASN A 195 14.99 -13.25 22.56
CA ASN A 195 16.14 -13.49 23.44
C ASN A 195 15.80 -13.15 24.90
N GLY A 196 14.53 -12.87 25.22
CA GLY A 196 14.09 -12.53 26.58
C GLY A 196 14.44 -11.09 27.02
N ALA A 197 14.86 -10.20 26.12
CA ALA A 197 15.08 -8.79 26.47
C ALA A 197 13.82 -7.95 26.26
N LEU A 198 13.52 -7.06 27.20
CA LEU A 198 12.40 -6.13 27.14
C LEU A 198 12.70 -4.98 26.16
N LEU A 199 11.98 -4.94 25.04
CA LEU A 199 11.99 -3.85 24.08
C LEU A 199 10.89 -2.84 24.40
N LYS A 200 11.27 -1.58 24.56
CA LYS A 200 10.35 -0.45 24.71
C LYS A 200 10.52 0.50 23.54
N PHE A 201 9.44 0.87 22.87
CA PHE A 201 9.48 1.84 21.77
C PHE A 201 8.14 2.55 21.62
N ASN A 202 8.17 3.70 20.95
CA ASN A 202 6.97 4.43 20.56
C ASN A 202 6.49 3.90 19.21
N TYR A 203 5.35 3.21 19.21
CA TYR A 203 4.68 2.78 18.00
C TYR A 203 3.98 3.99 17.36
N LYS A 204 4.41 4.37 16.15
CA LYS A 204 3.81 5.47 15.39
C LYS A 204 2.76 4.93 14.41
N LEU A 205 1.55 5.47 14.53
CA LEU A 205 0.46 5.25 13.60
C LEU A 205 0.55 6.34 12.52
N PRO A 206 0.67 5.98 11.23
CA PRO A 206 0.73 6.97 10.16
C PRO A 206 -0.59 7.73 10.06
N SER A 207 -0.51 9.03 9.83
CA SER A 207 -1.67 9.86 9.51
C SER A 207 -2.32 9.43 8.18
N PRO A 208 -3.59 9.79 7.94
CA PRO A 208 -4.22 9.54 6.64
C PRO A 208 -3.41 10.07 5.44
N SER A 209 -2.73 11.22 5.61
CA SER A 209 -1.86 11.79 4.58
C SER A 209 -0.62 10.91 4.30
N GLU A 210 -0.04 10.28 5.33
CA GLU A 210 1.10 9.38 5.20
C GLU A 210 0.69 8.01 4.66
N CYS A 211 -0.52 7.53 4.99
CA CYS A 211 -1.11 6.37 4.34
C CYS A 211 -1.17 6.58 2.82
N GLY A 212 -1.54 7.78 2.37
CA GLY A 212 -1.54 8.19 0.97
C GLY A 212 -0.16 8.22 0.31
N LYS A 213 0.95 8.26 1.05
CA LYS A 213 2.30 8.17 0.45
C LYS A 213 2.66 6.73 0.06
N CYS A 214 2.21 5.75 0.84
CA CYS A 214 2.45 4.32 0.57
C CYS A 214 1.38 3.69 -0.31
N HIS A 215 0.14 4.17 -0.21
CA HIS A 215 -0.98 3.71 -1.02
C HIS A 215 -1.30 4.68 -2.16
N GLY A 216 -0.67 5.84 -2.28
CA GLY A 216 -0.87 6.72 -3.44
C GLY A 216 -0.27 6.10 -4.68
N SER A 217 -1.11 5.77 -5.66
CA SER A 217 -0.67 5.49 -7.03
C SER A 217 -1.56 6.28 -7.99
N GLU A 218 -1.11 6.50 -9.23
CA GLU A 218 -1.97 7.10 -10.28
C GLU A 218 -3.28 6.31 -10.50
N GLU A 219 -3.29 5.03 -10.13
CA GLU A 219 -4.42 4.10 -10.22
C GLU A 219 -5.22 3.97 -8.90
N GLY A 220 -4.86 4.73 -7.86
CA GLY A 220 -5.48 4.70 -6.53
C GLY A 220 -4.82 3.71 -5.56
N ALA A 221 -5.36 3.63 -4.34
CA ALA A 221 -4.79 2.86 -3.24
C ALA A 221 -4.87 1.35 -3.43
N LEU A 222 -3.79 0.72 -3.90
CA LEU A 222 -3.72 -0.74 -3.97
C LEU A 222 -3.43 -1.36 -2.59
N PRO A 223 -4.11 -2.45 -2.22
CA PRO A 223 -3.82 -3.17 -0.99
C PRO A 223 -2.43 -3.80 -1.00
N LEU A 224 -1.55 -3.29 -0.14
CA LEU A 224 -0.18 -3.83 -0.01
C LEU A 224 -0.21 -5.28 0.47
N GLY A 225 0.42 -6.16 -0.32
CA GLY A 225 0.64 -7.57 -0.01
C GLY A 225 -0.48 -8.52 -0.43
N PHE A 226 -1.67 -8.03 -0.82
CA PHE A 226 -2.74 -8.87 -1.36
C PHE A 226 -2.50 -9.05 -2.87
N LYS A 227 -1.62 -9.98 -3.23
CA LYS A 227 -1.35 -10.39 -4.62
C LYS A 227 -1.74 -11.86 -4.75
N ILE A 228 -2.27 -12.29 -5.89
CA ILE A 228 -2.68 -13.70 -6.08
C ILE A 228 -1.49 -14.64 -5.81
N SER A 229 -0.29 -14.28 -6.26
CA SER A 229 0.93 -15.05 -5.98
C SER A 229 1.29 -15.13 -4.50
N ASN A 230 1.03 -14.07 -3.73
CA ASN A 230 1.31 -14.03 -2.29
C ASN A 230 0.22 -14.74 -1.47
N LEU A 231 -0.93 -15.03 -2.08
CA LEU A 231 -2.01 -15.85 -1.53
C LEU A 231 -1.95 -17.30 -2.00
N ASN A 232 -1.14 -17.63 -3.03
CA ASN A 232 -0.96 -18.98 -3.54
C ASN A 232 -0.07 -19.81 -2.60
N ILE A 233 -0.62 -20.13 -1.43
CA ILE A 233 0.04 -20.90 -0.38
C ILE A 233 -0.89 -21.99 0.12
N ASN A 234 -0.32 -23.06 0.64
CA ASN A 234 -1.09 -24.07 1.36
C ASN A 234 -1.29 -23.62 2.81
N ILE A 235 -2.52 -23.73 3.28
CA ILE A 235 -2.97 -23.48 4.66
C ILE A 235 -3.35 -24.82 5.30
N GLN A 236 -3.76 -24.80 6.58
CA GLN A 236 -4.16 -26.01 7.32
C GLN A 236 -3.07 -27.11 7.24
N ASN A 237 -1.85 -26.77 7.66
CA ASN A 237 -0.69 -27.66 7.64
C ASN A 237 -0.34 -28.27 6.27
N GLY A 238 -0.77 -27.63 5.17
CA GLY A 238 -0.43 -28.06 3.81
C GLY A 238 -1.57 -28.72 3.05
N GLU A 239 -2.70 -28.99 3.70
CA GLU A 239 -3.80 -29.79 3.15
C GLU A 239 -4.65 -29.05 2.12
N LEU A 240 -4.72 -27.72 2.20
CA LEU A 240 -5.61 -26.93 1.35
C LEU A 240 -4.90 -25.69 0.82
N ASN A 241 -4.92 -25.48 -0.50
CA ASN A 241 -4.49 -24.22 -1.08
C ASN A 241 -5.47 -23.10 -0.74
N GLN A 242 -4.94 -21.95 -0.32
CA GLN A 242 -5.77 -20.83 0.11
C GLN A 242 -6.60 -20.21 -1.01
N LEU A 243 -6.12 -20.16 -2.26
CA LEU A 243 -6.92 -19.66 -3.38
C LEU A 243 -8.15 -20.55 -3.60
N THR A 244 -7.96 -21.87 -3.52
CA THR A 244 -9.05 -22.85 -3.55
C THR A 244 -10.01 -22.67 -2.37
N TYR A 245 -9.49 -22.43 -1.16
CA TYR A 245 -10.32 -22.15 0.02
C TYR A 245 -11.19 -20.90 -0.18
N LEU A 246 -10.61 -19.78 -0.64
CA LEU A 246 -11.36 -18.55 -0.92
C LEU A 246 -12.38 -18.73 -2.05
N ASN A 247 -12.08 -19.57 -3.03
CA ASN A 247 -13.05 -19.92 -4.08
C ASN A 247 -14.25 -20.70 -3.52
N ARG A 248 -14.02 -21.73 -2.69
CA ARG A 248 -15.08 -22.52 -2.03
C ARG A 248 -15.99 -21.67 -1.16
N LEU A 249 -15.46 -20.62 -0.54
CA LEU A 249 -16.22 -19.64 0.24
C LEU A 249 -16.92 -18.57 -0.61
N ASN A 250 -16.90 -18.68 -1.94
CA ASN A 250 -17.44 -17.68 -2.86
C ASN A 250 -16.83 -16.28 -2.69
N ILE A 251 -15.60 -16.18 -2.19
CA ILE A 251 -14.85 -14.93 -2.08
C ILE A 251 -14.12 -14.62 -3.39
N LEU A 252 -13.58 -15.65 -4.05
CA LEU A 252 -12.78 -15.54 -5.26
C LEU A 252 -13.46 -16.29 -6.42
N ASN A 253 -13.44 -15.73 -7.62
CA ASN A 253 -13.85 -16.43 -8.84
C ASN A 253 -13.01 -17.69 -9.03
N ASP A 254 -13.57 -18.64 -9.76
CA ASP A 254 -12.83 -19.87 -10.08
C ASP A 254 -11.55 -19.53 -10.84
N LEU A 255 -10.47 -20.15 -10.40
CA LEU A 255 -9.16 -20.00 -11.01
C LEU A 255 -8.36 -21.28 -10.82
N ASP A 256 -7.54 -21.58 -11.81
CA ASP A 256 -6.54 -22.63 -11.71
C ASP A 256 -5.29 -22.07 -11.03
N GLN A 257 -5.08 -22.45 -9.77
CA GLN A 257 -3.96 -21.94 -8.97
C GLN A 257 -2.60 -22.29 -9.60
N THR A 258 -2.51 -23.35 -10.40
CA THR A 258 -1.25 -23.78 -11.03
C THR A 258 -0.75 -22.79 -12.09
N LYS A 259 -1.65 -21.92 -12.60
CA LYS A 259 -1.31 -20.88 -13.56
C LYS A 259 -0.69 -19.63 -12.92
N PHE A 260 -0.66 -19.55 -11.59
CA PHE A 260 -0.13 -18.41 -10.86
C PHE A 260 1.13 -18.79 -10.09
N SER A 261 2.16 -17.95 -10.18
CA SER A 261 3.40 -18.15 -9.43
C SER A 261 3.18 -18.10 -7.93
N VAL A 262 4.00 -18.83 -7.17
CA VAL A 262 4.06 -18.73 -5.71
C VAL A 262 5.05 -17.63 -5.33
N PHE A 263 4.63 -16.67 -4.51
CA PHE A 263 5.53 -15.63 -4.02
C PHE A 263 6.47 -16.20 -2.94
N PRO A 264 7.80 -16.01 -3.05
CA PRO A 264 8.74 -16.58 -2.07
C PRO A 264 8.47 -16.09 -0.65
N ASN A 265 8.67 -16.95 0.35
CA ASN A 265 8.59 -16.57 1.76
C ASN A 265 9.96 -16.10 2.26
N TRP A 266 10.14 -14.80 2.50
CA TRP A 266 11.44 -14.28 2.95
C TRP A 266 11.83 -14.78 4.36
N ARG A 267 10.86 -15.25 5.16
CA ARG A 267 11.09 -15.80 6.50
C ARG A 267 11.47 -17.27 6.51
N ASP A 268 11.18 -17.99 5.42
CA ASP A 268 11.48 -19.42 5.32
C ASP A 268 12.99 -19.62 5.14
N SER A 269 13.63 -20.35 6.06
CA SER A 269 15.07 -20.60 6.00
C SER A 269 15.51 -21.35 4.75
N ALA A 270 14.65 -22.17 4.14
CA ALA A 270 14.95 -22.93 2.93
C ALA A 270 14.95 -22.07 1.65
N THR A 271 14.30 -20.90 1.64
CA THR A 271 14.25 -20.04 0.46
C THR A 271 15.65 -19.47 0.12
N PRO A 272 16.12 -19.56 -1.15
CA PRO A 272 17.40 -19.00 -1.58
C PRO A 272 17.55 -17.49 -1.31
N ILE A 273 18.78 -17.04 -1.01
CA ILE A 273 19.04 -15.66 -0.56
C ILE A 273 18.54 -14.59 -1.55
N ASN A 274 18.73 -14.80 -2.86
CA ASN A 274 18.28 -13.86 -3.88
C ASN A 274 16.75 -13.73 -3.85
N LEU A 275 16.03 -14.85 -3.77
CA LEU A 275 14.56 -14.84 -3.70
C LEU A 275 14.06 -14.20 -2.40
N LYS A 276 14.71 -14.48 -1.27
CA LYS A 276 14.40 -13.83 0.03
C LYS A 276 14.53 -12.33 -0.05
N ALA A 277 15.66 -11.84 -0.55
CA ALA A 277 15.95 -10.41 -0.58
C ALA A 277 15.03 -9.66 -1.55
N ARG A 278 14.78 -10.23 -2.75
CA ARG A 278 13.84 -9.65 -3.71
C ARG A 278 12.41 -9.62 -3.16
N ALA A 279 11.97 -10.69 -2.49
CA ALA A 279 10.64 -10.72 -1.83
C ALA A 279 10.54 -9.73 -0.66
N TYR A 280 11.62 -9.59 0.12
CA TYR A 280 11.72 -8.62 1.20
C TYR A 280 11.65 -7.17 0.68
N LEU A 281 12.42 -6.86 -0.36
CA LEU A 281 12.42 -5.55 -1.02
C LEU A 281 11.06 -5.21 -1.63
N ASP A 282 10.38 -6.16 -2.28
CA ASP A 282 9.05 -5.95 -2.87
C ASP A 282 8.03 -5.51 -1.81
N LEU A 283 7.95 -6.23 -0.70
CA LEU A 283 6.92 -5.98 0.31
C LEU A 283 7.20 -4.80 1.21
N ASN A 284 8.49 -4.52 1.49
CA ASN A 284 8.88 -3.47 2.43
C ASN A 284 9.25 -2.16 1.74
N CYS A 285 9.56 -2.18 0.43
CA CYS A 285 10.15 -1.00 -0.23
C CYS A 285 9.51 -0.66 -1.59
N ALA A 286 9.05 -1.64 -2.38
CA ALA A 286 8.62 -1.39 -3.77
C ALA A 286 7.37 -0.53 -3.92
N HIS A 287 6.54 -0.46 -2.89
CA HIS A 287 5.38 0.43 -2.88
C HIS A 287 5.79 1.92 -2.97
N CYS A 288 6.96 2.27 -2.45
CA CYS A 288 7.57 3.59 -2.64
C CYS A 288 8.57 3.60 -3.80
N HIS A 289 9.40 2.57 -3.92
CA HIS A 289 10.47 2.43 -4.91
C HIS A 289 10.02 1.57 -6.09
N SER A 290 9.18 2.17 -6.93
CA SER A 290 8.76 1.65 -8.23
C SER A 290 8.57 2.83 -9.19
N PRO A 291 8.41 2.60 -10.51
CA PRO A 291 8.31 3.68 -11.49
C PRO A 291 7.18 4.69 -11.20
N ASN A 292 6.09 4.22 -10.58
CA ASN A 292 4.92 5.04 -10.24
C ASN A 292 4.81 5.29 -8.72
N GLY A 293 5.82 4.91 -7.94
CA GLY A 293 5.83 5.07 -6.49
C GLY A 293 6.33 6.45 -6.06
N TYR A 294 6.04 6.82 -4.80
CA TYR A 294 6.43 8.11 -4.23
C TYR A 294 7.94 8.41 -4.34
N CYS A 295 8.79 7.38 -4.32
CA CYS A 295 10.24 7.49 -4.39
C CYS A 295 10.81 7.16 -5.78
N ALA A 296 10.02 7.24 -6.86
CA ALA A 296 10.47 6.93 -8.22
C ALA A 296 11.75 7.68 -8.62
N GLY A 297 11.90 8.94 -8.20
CA GLY A 297 13.09 9.77 -8.45
C GLY A 297 14.40 9.22 -7.87
N ALA A 298 14.36 8.25 -6.97
CA ALA A 298 15.57 7.57 -6.46
C ALA A 298 16.21 6.64 -7.50
N GLY A 299 15.52 6.33 -8.61
CA GLY A 299 15.97 5.41 -9.63
C GLY A 299 16.19 4.00 -9.07
N LEU A 300 15.26 3.54 -8.23
CA LEU A 300 15.24 2.22 -7.62
C LEU A 300 13.89 1.57 -7.88
N ASP A 301 13.90 0.35 -8.38
CA ASP A 301 12.70 -0.47 -8.60
C ASP A 301 12.85 -1.81 -7.87
N PHE A 302 12.17 -1.89 -6.74
CA PHE A 302 12.23 -3.02 -5.83
C PHE A 302 11.13 -4.05 -6.05
N ARG A 303 10.31 -3.90 -7.09
CA ARG A 303 9.26 -4.89 -7.39
C ARG A 303 9.92 -6.23 -7.67
N PHE A 304 9.35 -7.31 -7.15
CA PHE A 304 9.89 -8.66 -7.27
C PHE A 304 10.07 -9.10 -8.73
N THR A 305 9.16 -8.67 -9.60
CA THR A 305 9.14 -9.00 -11.04
C THR A 305 10.11 -8.17 -11.87
N THR A 306 10.74 -7.13 -11.31
CA THR A 306 11.72 -6.33 -12.03
C THR A 306 13.00 -7.16 -12.24
N PRO A 307 13.52 -7.28 -13.47
CA PRO A 307 14.82 -7.92 -13.71
C PRO A 307 15.94 -7.22 -12.95
N ASP A 308 16.93 -7.97 -12.45
CA ASP A 308 17.99 -7.43 -11.57
C ASP A 308 18.72 -6.22 -12.17
N HIS A 309 19.03 -6.24 -13.47
CA HIS A 309 19.69 -5.14 -14.17
C HIS A 309 18.83 -3.87 -14.32
N LEU A 310 17.51 -3.96 -14.10
CA LEU A 310 16.57 -2.83 -14.13
C LEU A 310 16.21 -2.30 -12.75
N THR A 311 16.70 -2.93 -11.68
CA THR A 311 16.38 -2.52 -10.30
C THR A 311 17.03 -1.20 -9.90
N GLY A 312 18.11 -0.81 -10.58
CA GLY A 312 18.92 0.34 -10.22
C GLY A 312 19.72 0.16 -8.92
N ILE A 313 19.83 -1.06 -8.39
CA ILE A 313 20.60 -1.38 -7.19
C ILE A 313 22.10 -1.22 -7.43
N LYS A 314 22.57 -1.56 -8.63
CA LYS A 314 23.99 -1.57 -8.98
C LYS A 314 24.63 -0.20 -8.71
N GLY A 315 25.67 -0.18 -7.88
CA GLY A 315 26.37 1.04 -7.45
C GLY A 315 25.69 1.82 -6.31
N LYS A 316 24.58 1.32 -5.75
CA LYS A 316 23.85 1.90 -4.60
C LYS A 316 23.77 0.96 -3.39
N GLU A 317 24.44 -0.20 -3.43
CA GLU A 317 24.38 -1.27 -2.44
C GLU A 317 24.71 -0.75 -1.04
N ASN A 318 25.88 -0.12 -0.89
CA ASN A 318 26.33 0.43 0.40
C ASN A 318 25.41 1.53 0.93
N ARG A 319 24.80 2.32 0.03
CA ARG A 319 23.83 3.35 0.41
C ARG A 319 22.55 2.71 0.93
N ILE A 320 22.03 1.68 0.26
CA ILE A 320 20.83 0.95 0.68
C ILE A 320 21.05 0.33 2.06
N ILE A 321 22.19 -0.35 2.28
CA ILE A 321 22.52 -0.95 3.58
C ILE A 321 22.55 0.12 4.66
N ARG A 322 23.29 1.21 4.44
CA ARG A 322 23.46 2.29 5.41
C ARG A 322 22.12 2.94 5.80
N MET A 323 21.24 3.21 4.83
CA MET A 323 19.94 3.81 5.11
C MET A 323 19.04 2.90 5.97
N VAL A 324 19.09 1.57 5.75
CA VAL A 324 18.33 0.63 6.58
C VAL A 324 18.96 0.48 7.97
N GLU A 325 20.29 0.40 8.04
CA GLU A 325 21.05 0.24 9.28
C GLU A 325 20.91 1.45 10.22
N ASN A 326 20.91 2.66 9.66
CA ASN A 326 20.69 3.90 10.42
C ASN A 326 19.23 4.10 10.85
N GLY A 327 18.30 3.26 10.38
CA GLY A 327 16.87 3.45 10.62
C GLY A 327 16.22 4.56 9.78
N ASP A 328 16.90 5.07 8.76
CA ASP A 328 16.34 6.03 7.80
C ASP A 328 15.29 5.39 6.89
N MET A 329 15.36 4.06 6.72
CA MET A 329 14.44 3.27 5.92
C MET A 329 13.87 2.04 6.67
N PRO A 330 12.55 1.77 6.54
CA PRO A 330 11.58 2.56 5.79
C PRO A 330 11.25 3.88 6.50
N TYR A 331 11.09 4.96 5.71
CA TYR A 331 10.81 6.31 6.22
C TYR A 331 9.52 6.41 7.05
N ILE A 332 8.55 5.52 6.81
CA ILE A 332 7.25 5.47 7.48
C ILE A 332 6.96 4.04 7.94
N GLY A 333 6.36 3.90 9.12
CA GLY A 333 5.77 2.64 9.57
C GLY A 333 6.71 1.68 10.31
N ALA A 334 8.00 1.99 10.38
CA ALA A 334 8.95 1.32 11.27
C ALA A 334 9.46 2.29 12.36
N ALA A 335 9.51 1.80 13.59
CA ALA A 335 10.09 2.46 14.75
C ALA A 335 11.40 1.76 15.19
N THR A 336 11.69 0.58 14.64
CA THR A 336 12.90 -0.18 14.93
C THR A 336 13.50 -0.71 13.64
N VAL A 337 14.82 -0.89 13.61
CA VAL A 337 15.50 -1.62 12.53
C VAL A 337 15.06 -3.08 12.56
N HIS A 338 14.72 -3.63 11.40
CA HIS A 338 14.40 -5.05 11.24
C HIS A 338 15.69 -5.82 10.98
N GLN A 339 16.28 -6.38 12.03
CA GLN A 339 17.62 -6.99 11.96
C GLN A 339 17.68 -8.13 10.95
N GLU A 340 16.70 -9.03 10.95
CA GLU A 340 16.66 -10.16 10.01
C GLU A 340 16.57 -9.69 8.55
N GLY A 341 15.83 -8.61 8.29
CA GLY A 341 15.75 -7.99 6.98
C GLY A 341 17.06 -7.33 6.56
N LEU A 342 17.72 -6.62 7.48
CA LEU A 342 19.04 -6.03 7.24
C LEU A 342 20.09 -7.11 6.92
N ASP A 343 20.08 -8.23 7.64
CA ASP A 343 21.00 -9.35 7.42
C ASP A 343 20.76 -10.02 6.06
N ILE A 344 19.49 -10.16 5.64
CA ILE A 344 19.13 -10.62 4.29
C ILE A 344 19.68 -9.66 3.24
N LEU A 345 19.49 -8.35 3.42
CA LEU A 345 19.98 -7.34 2.48
C LEU A 345 21.51 -7.32 2.40
N LYS A 346 22.22 -7.37 3.52
CA LYS A 346 23.69 -7.42 3.56
C LYS A 346 24.22 -8.61 2.75
N LYS A 347 23.67 -9.81 2.99
CA LYS A 347 24.06 -11.05 2.28
C LYS A 347 23.73 -11.01 0.78
N TYR A 348 22.58 -10.44 0.41
CA TYR A 348 22.18 -10.34 -0.99
C TYR A 348 23.03 -9.31 -1.75
N LEU A 349 23.15 -8.11 -1.20
CA LEU A 349 23.83 -6.99 -1.85
C LEU A 349 25.34 -7.21 -1.96
N SER A 350 25.96 -8.01 -1.07
CA SER A 350 27.36 -8.43 -1.22
C SER A 350 27.61 -9.36 -2.41
N ASN A 351 26.56 -10.02 -2.91
CA ASN A 351 26.64 -11.02 -3.99
C ASN A 351 26.23 -10.47 -5.36
N ILE A 352 25.74 -9.23 -5.44
CA ILE A 352 25.42 -8.57 -6.71
C ILE A 352 26.73 -8.14 -7.37
N LYS A 353 26.96 -8.62 -8.60
CA LYS A 353 28.15 -8.33 -9.42
C LYS A 353 27.93 -7.18 -10.41
#